data_AF-A0A845AA72-F1
#
_entry.id   AF-A0A845AA72-F1
#
_cell.length_a   1.000
_cell.length_b   1.000
_cell.length_c   1.000
_cell.angle_alpha   90.00
_cell.angle_beta   90.00
_cell.angle_gamma   90.00
#
_symmetry.space_group_name_H-M   'P 1'
#
loop_
_entity.id
_entity.type
_entity.pdbx_description
1 polymer ?
#
loop_
_entity_poly.entity_id
_entity_poly.type
_entity_poly.pdbx_seq_one_letter_code
_entity_poly.pdbx_strand_id
1 'polypeptide(L)'
;MRFARWLAALMAFVLWPTQPTLARVSPASVDATACAAVDDVDSCWKDGVLAERRGDEAVALAAYDRSCSAGLTINGCYEAGKIAFLNPALRDYHLARKRMARVCASGDVGIGPYGCTYLGIMQRVGLGGERLLRESAYSLVRACFTHNADHYLDGRGCAALADSLPEARVMDRSDAQWPREYLRYLAYAMGCTDGMPALCTKASDIYRRGEAASAGWLVVCEDPLAPRAPAGACPQLADPALSTELSQRQIMRRTLADRFGAITDLRARR
;
A
#
# COMPACT_ATOMS: atom_id res chain seq x y z
N MET A 1 29.41 16.64 66.98
CA MET A 1 28.97 17.19 68.29
C MET A 1 27.45 17.17 68.32
N ARG A 2 26.87 16.26 69.12
CA ARG A 2 26.01 16.51 70.29
C ARG A 2 24.53 16.87 69.95
N PHE A 3 23.63 15.89 70.12
CA PHE A 3 22.48 15.84 71.07
C PHE A 3 21.27 16.71 70.64
N ALA A 4 19.98 16.34 70.71
CA ALA A 4 19.21 15.38 71.51
C ALA A 4 17.88 15.10 70.76
N ARG A 5 17.39 13.85 70.64
CA ARG A 5 16.43 13.19 71.55
C ARG A 5 15.25 14.06 71.99
N TRP A 6 14.04 13.78 71.50
CA TRP A 6 12.84 13.63 72.34
C TRP A 6 11.91 12.57 71.73
N LEU A 7 11.59 11.59 72.57
CA LEU A 7 10.65 10.48 72.39
C LEU A 7 9.44 10.82 73.24
N ALA A 8 8.23 10.74 72.69
CA ALA A 8 7.04 10.51 73.49
C ALA A 8 6.02 9.76 72.64
N ALA A 9 5.78 8.51 73.04
CA ALA A 9 4.70 7.66 72.57
C ALA A 9 3.37 8.16 73.14
N LEU A 10 2.25 7.92 72.45
CA LEU A 10 1.03 7.38 73.06
C LEU A 10 -0.11 7.13 72.06
N MET A 11 -0.74 5.98 72.29
CA MET A 11 -2.11 5.57 71.99
C MET A 11 -2.50 5.10 70.58
N ALA A 12 -2.73 3.79 70.57
CA ALA A 12 -3.56 3.06 69.63
C ALA A 12 -5.00 3.59 69.60
N PHE A 13 -5.53 3.74 68.39
CA PHE A 13 -6.93 3.46 68.09
C PHE A 13 -6.98 2.64 66.81
N VAL A 14 -7.28 1.35 66.97
CA VAL A 14 -7.68 0.47 65.87
C VAL A 14 -9.09 0.88 65.49
N LEU A 15 -9.21 1.73 64.47
CA LEU A 15 -10.46 1.95 63.75
C LEU A 15 -10.36 1.13 62.46
N TRP A 16 -11.07 0.01 62.44
CA TRP A 16 -11.32 -0.73 61.21
C TRP A 16 -11.96 0.22 60.18
N PRO A 17 -11.44 0.28 58.94
CA PRO A 17 -12.16 0.94 57.87
C PRO A 17 -13.39 0.08 57.53
N THR A 18 -14.58 0.61 57.80
CA THR A 18 -15.78 0.22 57.07
C THR A 18 -15.52 0.51 55.59
N GLN A 19 -15.17 -0.53 54.82
CA GLN A 19 -15.05 -0.41 53.38
C GLN A 19 -16.44 0.00 52.85
N PRO A 20 -16.57 1.13 52.16
CA PRO A 20 -17.77 1.37 51.37
C PRO A 20 -17.88 0.23 50.37
N THR A 21 -19.02 -0.46 50.38
CA THR A 21 -19.41 -1.41 49.35
C THR A 21 -19.34 -0.67 48.03
N LEU A 22 -18.22 -0.81 47.32
CA LEU A 22 -18.13 -0.44 45.91
C LEU A 22 -19.19 -1.29 45.23
N ALA A 23 -20.30 -0.64 44.87
CA ALA A 23 -21.24 -1.15 43.91
C ALA A 23 -20.39 -1.70 42.76
N ARG A 24 -20.46 -3.02 42.59
CA ARG A 24 -19.89 -3.72 41.46
C ARG A 24 -20.56 -3.08 40.25
N VAL A 25 -19.87 -2.12 39.63
CA VAL A 25 -20.19 -1.67 38.29
C VAL A 25 -20.01 -2.92 37.46
N SER A 26 -21.11 -3.61 37.18
CA SER A 26 -21.15 -4.59 36.11
C SER A 26 -20.50 -3.90 34.91
N PRO A 27 -19.46 -4.47 34.31
CA PRO A 27 -19.06 -4.00 33.01
C PRO A 27 -20.32 -4.19 32.16
N ALA A 28 -20.93 -3.07 31.74
CA ALA A 28 -21.85 -3.11 30.64
C ALA A 28 -21.09 -3.87 29.56
N SER A 29 -21.60 -5.06 29.22
CA SER A 29 -21.18 -5.78 28.05
C SER A 29 -21.22 -4.76 26.93
N VAL A 30 -20.04 -4.35 26.45
CA VAL A 30 -19.94 -3.84 25.10
C VAL A 30 -20.38 -5.04 24.29
N ASP A 31 -21.67 -5.10 23.99
CA ASP A 31 -22.19 -5.99 22.97
C ASP A 31 -21.36 -5.63 21.75
N ALA A 32 -20.37 -6.49 21.47
CA ALA A 32 -19.64 -6.46 20.24
C ALA A 32 -20.66 -6.83 19.18
N THR A 33 -21.43 -5.84 18.72
CA THR A 33 -22.39 -6.02 17.64
C THR A 33 -21.60 -6.58 16.48
N ALA A 34 -21.86 -7.84 16.17
CA ALA A 34 -21.24 -8.50 15.04
C ALA A 34 -21.49 -7.65 13.79
N CYS A 35 -20.46 -7.43 12.98
CA CYS A 35 -20.62 -6.71 11.73
C CYS A 35 -21.61 -7.46 10.85
N ALA A 36 -22.55 -6.74 10.24
CA ALA A 36 -23.54 -7.29 9.33
C ALA A 36 -23.35 -6.70 7.92
N ALA A 37 -23.64 -7.48 6.88
CA ALA A 37 -23.61 -6.98 5.51
C ALA A 37 -24.64 -5.86 5.34
N VAL A 38 -24.23 -4.74 4.73
CA VAL A 38 -25.12 -3.61 4.40
C VAL A 38 -24.66 -3.04 3.05
N ASP A 39 -25.46 -3.26 2.01
CA ASP A 39 -25.12 -2.92 0.62
C ASP A 39 -23.84 -3.67 0.15
N ASP A 40 -22.85 -2.95 -0.40
CA ASP A 40 -21.55 -3.45 -0.83
C ASP A 40 -20.46 -3.41 0.27
N VAL A 41 -20.87 -3.07 1.50
CA VAL A 41 -20.00 -2.95 2.68
C VAL A 41 -20.60 -3.68 3.88
N ASP A 42 -20.09 -3.39 5.08
CA ASP A 42 -20.65 -3.89 6.34
C ASP A 42 -20.95 -2.76 7.33
N SER A 43 -21.75 -3.08 8.35
CA SER A 43 -22.17 -2.13 9.37
C SER A 43 -21.01 -1.52 10.16
N CYS A 44 -19.95 -2.29 10.44
CA CYS A 44 -18.77 -1.79 11.15
C CYS A 44 -17.97 -0.82 10.27
N TRP A 45 -17.92 -1.04 8.95
CA TRP A 45 -17.32 -0.08 8.03
C TRP A 45 -18.12 1.23 8.01
N LYS A 46 -19.45 1.15 7.95
CA LYS A 46 -20.32 2.35 8.03
C LYS A 46 -20.13 3.11 9.34
N ASP A 47 -20.00 2.39 10.47
CA ASP A 47 -19.68 2.99 11.76
C ASP A 47 -18.33 3.72 11.74
N GLY A 48 -17.32 3.13 11.08
CA GLY A 48 -16.02 3.76 10.87
C GLY A 48 -16.12 5.08 10.10
N VAL A 49 -16.86 5.09 8.99
CA VAL A 49 -17.09 6.32 8.21
C VAL A 49 -17.79 7.39 9.04
N LEU A 50 -18.79 7.00 9.84
CA LEU A 50 -19.48 7.93 10.73
C LEU A 50 -18.55 8.51 11.81
N ALA A 51 -17.61 7.71 12.33
CA ALA A 51 -16.60 8.16 13.29
C ALA A 51 -15.58 9.12 12.65
N GLU A 52 -15.06 8.81 11.46
CA GLU A 52 -14.16 9.72 10.72
C GLU A 52 -14.83 11.05 10.42
N ARG A 53 -16.12 11.05 10.02
CA ARG A 53 -16.88 12.28 9.78
C ARG A 53 -17.03 13.16 11.03
N ARG A 54 -16.92 12.58 12.23
CA ARG A 54 -16.89 13.30 13.51
C ARG A 54 -15.48 13.70 13.94
N GLY A 55 -14.44 13.30 13.19
CA GLY A 55 -13.04 13.50 13.55
C GLY A 55 -12.52 12.54 14.62
N ASP A 56 -13.26 11.48 14.93
CA ASP A 56 -12.87 10.48 15.93
C ASP A 56 -12.12 9.32 15.27
N GLU A 57 -10.86 9.58 14.95
CA GLU A 57 -9.96 8.64 14.27
C GLU A 57 -9.73 7.34 15.06
N ALA A 58 -9.77 7.40 16.40
CA ALA A 58 -9.56 6.23 17.25
C ALA A 58 -10.78 5.28 17.18
N VAL A 59 -11.99 5.85 17.25
CA VAL A 59 -13.22 5.07 17.06
C VAL A 59 -13.35 4.57 15.63
N ALA A 60 -12.94 5.37 14.64
CA ALA A 60 -12.89 4.96 13.24
C ALA A 60 -11.98 3.75 13.04
N LEU A 61 -10.73 3.82 13.52
CA LEU A 61 -9.78 2.70 13.45
C LEU A 61 -10.37 1.43 14.08
N ALA A 62 -10.94 1.54 15.27
CA ALA A 62 -11.54 0.40 15.96
C ALA A 62 -12.71 -0.22 15.15
N ALA A 63 -13.55 0.61 14.53
CA ALA A 63 -14.67 0.14 13.72
C ALA A 63 -14.20 -0.52 12.41
N TYR A 64 -13.26 0.09 11.71
CA TYR A 64 -12.65 -0.50 10.51
C TYR A 64 -11.89 -1.79 10.80
N ASP A 65 -11.21 -1.88 11.94
CA ASP A 65 -10.50 -3.11 12.33
C ASP A 65 -11.47 -4.27 12.60
N ARG A 66 -12.64 -3.97 13.20
CA ARG A 66 -13.75 -4.94 13.34
C ARG A 66 -14.29 -5.35 11.97
N SER A 67 -14.57 -4.41 11.07
CA SER A 67 -14.99 -4.68 9.69
C SER A 67 -14.00 -5.60 8.97
N CYS A 68 -12.70 -5.27 9.03
CA CYS A 68 -11.65 -6.11 8.48
C CYS A 68 -11.70 -7.52 9.06
N SER A 69 -11.82 -7.64 10.38
CA SER A 69 -11.82 -8.93 11.07
C SER A 69 -13.06 -9.77 10.74
N ALA A 70 -14.23 -9.14 10.55
CA ALA A 70 -15.44 -9.81 10.08
C ALA A 70 -15.29 -10.37 8.66
N GLY A 71 -14.47 -9.74 7.81
CA GLY A 71 -14.14 -10.25 6.48
C GLY A 71 -15.28 -10.21 5.47
N LEU A 72 -16.33 -9.43 5.76
CA LEU A 72 -17.47 -9.21 4.88
C LEU A 72 -17.15 -8.25 3.74
N THR A 73 -16.23 -7.29 3.96
CA THR A 73 -15.67 -6.43 2.93
C THR A 73 -14.17 -6.22 3.17
N ILE A 74 -13.42 -5.94 2.10
CA ILE A 74 -12.01 -5.61 2.20
C ILE A 74 -11.77 -4.14 2.58
N ASN A 75 -12.80 -3.28 2.44
CA ASN A 75 -12.73 -1.85 2.72
C ASN A 75 -12.32 -1.55 4.17
N GLY A 76 -12.80 -2.32 5.15
CA GLY A 76 -12.39 -2.17 6.54
C GLY A 76 -10.89 -2.40 6.74
N CYS A 77 -10.28 -3.35 6.02
CA CYS A 77 -8.84 -3.56 6.10
C CYS A 77 -8.07 -2.39 5.49
N TYR A 78 -8.54 -1.83 4.39
CA TYR A 78 -7.88 -0.70 3.74
C TYR A 78 -7.89 0.55 4.62
N GLU A 79 -9.04 0.91 5.18
CA GLU A 79 -9.15 2.11 6.00
C GLU A 79 -8.44 1.96 7.35
N ALA A 80 -8.58 0.82 8.03
CA ALA A 80 -7.82 0.55 9.25
C ALA A 80 -6.30 0.60 9.00
N GLY A 81 -5.84 0.03 7.88
CA GLY A 81 -4.44 0.06 7.50
C GLY A 81 -3.94 1.47 7.20
N LYS A 82 -4.75 2.31 6.53
CA LYS A 82 -4.41 3.70 6.23
C LYS A 82 -4.25 4.52 7.50
N ILE A 83 -5.22 4.45 8.43
CA ILE A 83 -5.14 5.18 9.70
C ILE A 83 -3.89 4.75 10.47
N ALA A 84 -3.66 3.44 10.61
CA ALA A 84 -2.50 2.89 11.31
C ALA A 84 -1.16 3.26 10.64
N PHE A 85 -1.14 3.58 9.35
CA PHE A 85 0.06 4.03 8.64
C PHE A 85 0.29 5.54 8.73
N LEU A 86 -0.76 6.34 8.47
CA LEU A 86 -0.67 7.79 8.24
C LEU A 86 -0.80 8.61 9.51
N ASN A 87 -1.70 8.23 10.44
CA ASN A 87 -2.03 9.02 11.60
C ASN A 87 -0.92 8.89 12.67
N PRO A 88 -0.15 9.95 12.99
CA PRO A 88 0.96 9.85 13.94
C PRO A 88 0.54 9.42 15.35
N ALA A 89 -0.68 9.76 15.78
CA ALA A 89 -1.19 9.45 17.12
C ALA A 89 -1.66 8.00 17.26
N LEU A 90 -2.07 7.37 16.14
CA LEU A 90 -2.60 6.01 16.09
C LEU A 90 -1.71 5.06 15.30
N ARG A 91 -0.46 5.48 15.04
CA ARG A 91 0.44 4.78 14.14
C ARG A 91 0.83 3.43 14.71
N ASP A 92 0.52 2.39 13.95
CA ASP A 92 0.95 1.02 14.19
C ASP A 92 1.33 0.38 12.85
N TYR A 93 2.63 0.34 12.57
CA TYR A 93 3.12 -0.23 11.31
C TYR A 93 2.92 -1.74 11.21
N HIS A 94 2.86 -2.47 12.32
CA HIS A 94 2.58 -3.91 12.28
C HIS A 94 1.14 -4.16 11.86
N LEU A 95 0.20 -3.41 12.44
CA LEU A 95 -1.20 -3.44 12.04
C LEU A 95 -1.35 -3.00 10.59
N ALA A 96 -0.79 -1.86 10.20
CA ALA A 96 -0.85 -1.36 8.83
C ALA A 96 -0.34 -2.39 7.83
N ARG A 97 0.83 -3.00 8.08
CA ARG A 97 1.41 -4.03 7.21
C ARG A 97 0.52 -5.25 7.10
N LYS A 98 -0.04 -5.73 8.22
CA LYS A 98 -0.97 -6.87 8.24
C LYS A 98 -2.24 -6.57 7.42
N ARG A 99 -2.81 -5.39 7.58
CA ARG A 99 -4.05 -4.99 6.89
C ARG A 99 -3.81 -4.79 5.39
N MET A 100 -2.73 -4.09 5.01
CA MET A 100 -2.37 -3.88 3.60
C MET A 100 -1.94 -5.17 2.90
N ALA A 101 -1.35 -6.13 3.61
CA ALA A 101 -1.12 -7.47 3.08
C ALA A 101 -2.42 -8.15 2.63
N ARG A 102 -3.49 -8.03 3.44
CA ARG A 102 -4.81 -8.57 3.09
C ARG A 102 -5.47 -7.83 1.94
N VAL A 103 -5.40 -6.49 1.92
CA VAL A 103 -5.93 -5.68 0.81
C VAL A 103 -5.21 -6.01 -0.49
N CYS A 104 -3.88 -6.02 -0.47
CA CYS A 104 -3.10 -6.36 -1.63
C CYS A 104 -3.42 -7.78 -2.11
N ALA A 105 -3.56 -8.77 -1.22
CA ALA A 105 -3.92 -10.14 -1.59
C ALA A 105 -5.38 -10.32 -2.06
N SER A 106 -6.23 -9.29 -1.93
CA SER A 106 -7.62 -9.37 -2.39
C SER A 106 -7.73 -9.30 -3.91
N GLY A 107 -8.88 -9.76 -4.44
CA GLY A 107 -9.25 -9.59 -5.84
C GLY A 107 -9.89 -8.24 -6.16
N ASP A 108 -9.93 -7.31 -5.20
CA ASP A 108 -10.56 -6.00 -5.39
C ASP A 108 -9.73 -5.15 -6.35
N VAL A 109 -10.33 -4.83 -7.50
CA VAL A 109 -9.64 -4.12 -8.58
C VAL A 109 -9.48 -2.63 -8.30
N GLY A 110 -10.32 -2.06 -7.43
CA GLY A 110 -10.31 -0.66 -7.06
C GLY A 110 -9.29 -0.37 -5.97
N ILE A 111 -9.38 -1.03 -4.81
CA ILE A 111 -8.53 -0.75 -3.65
C ILE A 111 -7.27 -1.63 -3.58
N GLY A 112 -7.28 -2.80 -4.22
CA GLY A 112 -6.16 -3.74 -4.24
C GLY A 112 -4.82 -3.09 -4.65
N PRO A 113 -4.75 -2.32 -5.75
CA PRO A 113 -3.53 -1.66 -6.18
C PRO A 113 -2.96 -0.69 -5.14
N TYR A 114 -3.82 0.11 -4.48
CA TYR A 114 -3.40 1.01 -3.41
C TYR A 114 -2.88 0.26 -2.18
N GLY A 115 -3.55 -0.84 -1.80
CA GLY A 115 -3.08 -1.72 -0.73
C GLY A 115 -1.70 -2.29 -1.03
N CYS A 116 -1.46 -2.68 -2.29
CA CYS A 116 -0.16 -3.15 -2.76
C CYS A 116 0.92 -2.07 -2.75
N THR A 117 0.58 -0.81 -3.06
CA THR A 117 1.51 0.33 -2.92
C THR A 117 1.97 0.49 -1.47
N TYR A 118 1.04 0.57 -0.52
CA TYR A 118 1.40 0.71 0.91
C TYR A 118 2.23 -0.48 1.39
N LEU A 119 1.82 -1.71 1.07
CA LEU A 119 2.55 -2.92 1.44
C LEU A 119 3.97 -2.91 0.88
N GLY A 120 4.13 -2.58 -0.40
CA GLY A 120 5.42 -2.51 -1.07
C GLY A 120 6.36 -1.49 -0.43
N ILE A 121 5.85 -0.31 -0.06
CA ILE A 121 6.62 0.71 0.66
C ILE A 121 7.05 0.21 2.05
N MET A 122 6.14 -0.40 2.81
CA MET A 122 6.45 -0.94 4.14
C MET A 122 7.48 -2.07 4.07
N GLN A 123 7.36 -2.99 3.11
CA GLN A 123 8.33 -4.07 2.88
C GLN A 123 9.70 -3.53 2.49
N ARG A 124 9.76 -2.50 1.62
CA ARG A 124 11.01 -1.88 1.17
C ARG A 124 11.79 -1.23 2.33
N VAL A 125 11.07 -0.55 3.22
CA VAL A 125 11.68 0.22 4.30
C VAL A 125 11.86 -0.63 5.58
N GLY A 126 11.10 -1.72 5.73
CA GLY A 126 11.06 -2.49 6.98
C GLY A 126 10.15 -1.87 8.03
N LEU A 127 9.05 -1.22 7.62
CA LEU A 127 8.05 -0.72 8.55
C LEU A 127 7.15 -1.89 8.98
N GLY A 128 6.99 -2.07 10.29
CA GLY A 128 6.14 -3.12 10.86
C GLY A 128 6.66 -4.54 10.65
N GLY A 129 7.98 -4.71 10.49
CA GLY A 129 8.62 -6.01 10.33
C GLY A 129 9.92 -5.92 9.52
N GLU A 130 10.47 -7.06 9.15
CA GLU A 130 11.72 -7.12 8.38
C GLU A 130 11.62 -6.42 7.02
N ARG A 131 12.78 -5.96 6.54
CA ARG A 131 12.94 -5.41 5.19
C ARG A 131 12.97 -6.54 4.17
N LEU A 132 12.03 -6.50 3.23
CA LEU A 132 11.77 -7.55 2.24
C LEU A 132 11.81 -6.94 0.83
N LEU A 133 13.01 -6.79 0.26
CA LEU A 133 13.21 -6.05 -1.00
C LEU A 133 12.59 -6.74 -2.21
N ARG A 134 12.65 -8.07 -2.27
CA ARG A 134 12.04 -8.84 -3.35
C ARG A 134 10.52 -8.77 -3.29
N GLU A 135 9.95 -9.01 -2.12
CA GLU A 135 8.52 -8.98 -1.86
C GLU A 135 7.96 -7.58 -2.08
N SER A 136 8.72 -6.54 -1.74
CA SER A 136 8.39 -5.16 -2.08
C SER A 136 8.23 -4.98 -3.59
N ALA A 137 9.17 -5.47 -4.40
CA ALA A 137 9.06 -5.39 -5.85
C ALA A 137 7.81 -6.11 -6.37
N TYR A 138 7.49 -7.31 -5.85
CA TYR A 138 6.25 -8.01 -6.21
C TYR A 138 4.99 -7.22 -5.85
N SER A 139 4.92 -6.65 -4.64
CA SER A 139 3.78 -5.82 -4.23
C SER A 139 3.65 -4.59 -5.13
N LEU A 140 4.74 -3.90 -5.44
CA LEU A 140 4.71 -2.72 -6.30
C LEU A 140 4.39 -3.05 -7.76
N VAL A 141 4.82 -4.21 -8.26
CA VAL A 141 4.37 -4.74 -9.56
C VAL A 141 2.86 -4.99 -9.54
N ARG A 142 2.31 -5.57 -8.47
CA ARG A 142 0.85 -5.75 -8.30
C ARG A 142 0.07 -4.45 -8.17
N ALA A 143 0.72 -3.35 -7.77
CA ALA A 143 0.12 -2.02 -7.77
C ALA A 143 0.15 -1.36 -9.15
N CYS A 144 1.22 -1.59 -9.92
CA CYS A 144 1.48 -0.89 -11.18
C CYS A 144 1.00 -1.65 -12.44
N PHE A 145 1.25 -2.96 -12.51
CA PHE A 145 0.96 -3.82 -13.66
C PHE A 145 -0.13 -4.84 -13.28
N THR A 146 -1.34 -4.34 -13.10
CA THR A 146 -2.44 -5.14 -12.55
C THR A 146 -3.03 -6.11 -13.59
N HIS A 147 -3.62 -7.21 -13.09
CA HIS A 147 -4.19 -8.29 -13.91
C HIS A 147 -5.71 -8.25 -13.97
N ASN A 148 -6.31 -7.16 -13.52
CA ASN A 148 -7.73 -6.96 -13.68
C ASN A 148 -8.04 -6.52 -15.12
N ALA A 149 -9.23 -6.88 -15.61
CA ALA A 149 -9.63 -6.64 -17.00
C ALA A 149 -9.61 -5.14 -17.37
N ASP A 150 -9.76 -4.28 -16.37
CA ASP A 150 -9.85 -2.84 -16.49
C ASP A 150 -8.51 -2.12 -16.27
N HIS A 151 -7.42 -2.86 -16.04
CA HIS A 151 -6.09 -2.37 -15.65
C HIS A 151 -6.12 -1.18 -14.69
N TYR A 152 -6.98 -1.22 -13.67
CA TYR A 152 -6.94 -0.28 -12.54
C TYR A 152 -5.63 -0.47 -11.81
N LEU A 153 -4.90 0.60 -11.62
CA LEU A 153 -3.55 0.64 -11.07
C LEU A 153 -3.44 1.80 -10.09
N ASP A 154 -2.35 1.86 -9.32
CA ASP A 154 -1.99 3.05 -8.55
C ASP A 154 -0.73 3.68 -9.15
N GLY A 155 -0.86 4.86 -9.77
CA GLY A 155 0.27 5.55 -10.37
C GLY A 155 1.38 5.87 -9.36
N ARG A 156 1.07 6.01 -8.06
CA ARG A 156 2.09 6.13 -7.01
C ARG A 156 2.82 4.82 -6.76
N GLY A 157 2.13 3.70 -6.90
CA GLY A 157 2.73 2.36 -6.90
C GLY A 157 3.71 2.19 -8.05
N CYS A 158 3.36 2.67 -9.24
CA CYS A 158 4.27 2.71 -10.39
C CYS A 158 5.51 3.57 -10.13
N ALA A 159 5.34 4.77 -9.58
CA ALA A 159 6.46 5.63 -9.20
C ALA A 159 7.35 4.95 -8.17
N ALA A 160 6.77 4.36 -7.13
CA ALA A 160 7.50 3.65 -6.09
C ALA A 160 8.27 2.45 -6.66
N LEU A 161 7.68 1.69 -7.59
CA LEU A 161 8.37 0.60 -8.29
C LEU A 161 9.60 1.15 -9.02
N ALA A 162 9.43 2.14 -9.88
CA ALA A 162 10.51 2.72 -10.69
C ALA A 162 11.61 3.38 -9.85
N ASP A 163 11.25 4.05 -8.75
CA ASP A 163 12.19 4.70 -7.84
C ASP A 163 12.99 3.67 -7.00
N SER A 164 12.51 2.43 -6.88
CA SER A 164 13.12 1.44 -5.98
C SER A 164 13.23 0.02 -6.52
N LEU A 165 13.38 -0.11 -7.85
CA LEU A 165 13.70 -1.38 -8.47
C LEU A 165 14.99 -1.96 -7.85
N PRO A 166 14.91 -3.17 -7.26
CA PRO A 166 16.07 -3.79 -6.63
C PRO A 166 17.15 -4.14 -7.65
N GLU A 167 18.37 -4.37 -7.16
CA GLU A 167 19.48 -4.90 -7.97
C GLU A 167 19.13 -6.29 -8.51
N ALA A 168 19.69 -6.67 -9.67
CA ALA A 168 19.42 -7.96 -10.32
C ALA A 168 19.65 -9.16 -9.38
N ARG A 169 20.73 -9.10 -8.58
CA ARG A 169 21.05 -10.12 -7.56
C ARG A 169 19.97 -10.33 -6.50
N VAL A 170 19.24 -9.27 -6.12
CA VAL A 170 18.15 -9.37 -5.14
C VAL A 170 16.95 -10.11 -5.75
N MET A 171 16.87 -10.14 -7.08
CA MET A 171 15.84 -10.83 -7.86
C MET A 171 16.30 -12.20 -8.39
N ASP A 172 17.50 -12.68 -8.01
CA ASP A 172 18.16 -13.87 -8.55
C ASP A 172 18.26 -13.84 -10.09
N ARG A 173 18.64 -12.68 -10.64
CA ARG A 173 18.81 -12.47 -12.09
C ARG A 173 20.20 -11.95 -12.42
N SER A 174 20.61 -12.13 -13.68
CA SER A 174 21.70 -11.35 -14.28
C SER A 174 21.24 -9.96 -14.67
N ASP A 175 22.17 -9.01 -14.85
CA ASP A 175 21.84 -7.66 -15.30
C ASP A 175 21.20 -7.64 -16.69
N ALA A 176 21.57 -8.59 -17.56
CA ALA A 176 20.96 -8.77 -18.87
C ALA A 176 19.49 -9.22 -18.78
N GLN A 177 19.15 -10.03 -17.76
CA GLN A 177 17.79 -10.48 -17.46
C GLN A 177 17.00 -9.48 -16.61
N TRP A 178 17.66 -8.43 -16.12
CA TRP A 178 17.06 -7.41 -15.27
C TRP A 178 17.50 -6.00 -15.71
N PRO A 179 17.10 -5.57 -16.93
CA PRO A 179 17.53 -4.29 -17.50
C PRO A 179 16.88 -3.12 -16.76
N ARG A 180 17.46 -2.73 -15.62
CA ARG A 180 16.83 -1.83 -14.63
C ARG A 180 16.30 -0.54 -15.24
N GLU A 181 17.08 0.17 -16.07
CA GLU A 181 16.61 1.42 -16.68
C GLU A 181 15.39 1.22 -17.58
N TYR A 182 15.31 0.10 -18.30
CA TYR A 182 14.14 -0.20 -19.11
C TYR A 182 12.91 -0.54 -18.25
N LEU A 183 13.11 -1.30 -17.17
CA LEU A 183 12.03 -1.58 -16.22
C LEU A 183 11.52 -0.30 -15.53
N ARG A 184 12.43 0.64 -15.20
CA ARG A 184 12.07 1.97 -14.67
C ARG A 184 11.26 2.77 -15.68
N TYR A 185 11.70 2.78 -16.93
CA TYR A 185 10.97 3.41 -18.03
C TYR A 185 9.54 2.87 -18.15
N LEU A 186 9.38 1.54 -18.22
CA LEU A 186 8.06 0.90 -18.34
C LEU A 186 7.15 1.22 -17.14
N ALA A 187 7.69 1.20 -15.92
CA ALA A 187 6.93 1.52 -14.72
C ALA A 187 6.47 2.99 -14.69
N TYR A 188 7.33 3.96 -15.03
CA TYR A 188 6.89 5.36 -15.11
C TYR A 188 5.91 5.60 -16.27
N ALA A 189 6.12 4.97 -17.43
CA ALA A 189 5.19 5.01 -18.55
C ALA A 189 3.81 4.44 -18.15
N MET A 190 3.78 3.37 -17.36
CA MET A 190 2.54 2.81 -16.82
C MET A 190 1.84 3.79 -15.87
N GLY A 191 2.60 4.43 -14.98
CA GLY A 191 2.08 5.49 -14.10
C GLY A 191 1.62 6.75 -14.84
N CYS A 192 2.23 7.09 -15.97
CA CYS A 192 1.78 8.19 -16.84
C CYS A 192 0.32 7.99 -17.28
N THR A 193 -0.06 6.73 -17.54
CA THR A 193 -1.42 6.36 -17.95
C THR A 193 -2.47 6.58 -16.85
N ASP A 194 -2.07 6.91 -15.62
CA ASP A 194 -2.95 7.20 -14.48
C ASP A 194 -3.17 8.70 -14.25
N GLY A 195 -2.97 9.50 -15.29
CA GLY A 195 -3.15 10.96 -15.21
C GLY A 195 -2.09 11.63 -14.35
N MET A 196 -0.86 11.09 -14.33
CA MET A 196 0.28 11.65 -13.58
C MET A 196 1.35 12.23 -14.53
N PRO A 197 1.23 13.51 -14.97
CA PRO A 197 2.15 14.12 -15.95
C PRO A 197 3.63 14.05 -15.55
N ALA A 198 3.93 14.18 -14.25
CA ALA A 198 5.30 14.08 -13.75
C ALA A 198 5.94 12.71 -14.04
N LEU A 199 5.15 11.63 -14.10
CA LEU A 199 5.65 10.29 -14.44
C LEU A 199 5.87 10.15 -15.94
N CYS A 200 5.05 10.80 -16.78
CA CYS A 200 5.30 10.90 -18.22
C CYS A 200 6.67 11.55 -18.48
N THR A 201 6.93 12.71 -17.84
CA THR A 201 8.22 13.40 -17.96
C THR A 201 9.39 12.51 -17.52
N LYS A 202 9.27 11.82 -16.38
CA LYS A 202 10.33 10.89 -15.92
C LYS A 202 10.60 9.76 -16.93
N ALA A 203 9.56 9.19 -17.53
CA ALA A 203 9.69 8.15 -18.55
C ALA A 203 10.38 8.70 -19.82
N SER A 204 9.93 9.83 -20.35
CA SER A 204 10.55 10.50 -21.51
C SER A 204 12.02 10.85 -21.26
N ASP A 205 12.35 11.29 -20.04
CA ASP A 205 13.72 11.61 -19.64
C ASP A 205 14.62 10.38 -19.60
N ILE A 206 14.13 9.22 -19.13
CA ILE A 206 14.89 7.96 -19.20
C ILE A 206 15.15 7.58 -20.65
N TYR A 207 14.12 7.63 -21.49
CA TYR A 207 14.23 7.29 -22.91
C TYR A 207 15.29 8.15 -23.61
N ARG A 208 15.19 9.49 -23.48
CA ARG A 208 16.16 10.44 -24.06
C ARG A 208 17.59 10.23 -23.57
N ARG A 209 17.79 9.92 -22.28
CA ARG A 209 19.12 9.57 -21.77
C ARG A 209 19.62 8.25 -22.35
N GLY A 210 18.73 7.27 -22.53
CA GLY A 210 19.02 6.02 -23.20
C GLY A 210 19.51 6.25 -24.63
N GLU A 211 18.86 7.13 -25.39
CA GLU A 211 19.26 7.44 -26.77
C GLU A 211 20.62 8.10 -26.82
N ALA A 212 20.84 9.13 -25.99
CA ALA A 212 22.12 9.83 -25.90
C ALA A 212 23.28 8.90 -25.53
N ALA A 213 23.01 7.86 -24.74
CA ALA A 213 23.97 6.85 -24.32
C ALA A 213 24.04 5.61 -25.25
N SER A 214 23.22 5.55 -26.31
CA SER A 214 23.05 4.35 -27.14
C SER A 214 22.81 3.08 -26.32
N ALA A 215 21.94 3.17 -25.31
CA ALA A 215 21.74 2.11 -24.34
C ALA A 215 21.16 0.85 -25.01
N GLY A 216 21.76 -0.32 -24.73
CA GLY A 216 21.37 -1.58 -25.38
C GLY A 216 19.91 -2.01 -25.16
N TRP A 217 19.26 -1.54 -24.09
CA TRP A 217 17.85 -1.83 -23.84
C TRP A 217 16.89 -1.17 -24.85
N LEU A 218 17.32 -0.12 -25.57
CA LEU A 218 16.51 0.51 -26.60
C LEU A 218 16.22 -0.44 -27.77
N VAL A 219 17.14 -1.37 -28.07
CA VAL A 219 16.91 -2.41 -29.09
C VAL A 219 15.69 -3.25 -28.74
N VAL A 220 15.53 -3.58 -27.46
CA VAL A 220 14.37 -4.35 -26.96
C VAL A 220 13.12 -3.48 -26.97
N CYS A 221 13.23 -2.19 -26.63
CA CYS A 221 12.06 -1.33 -26.61
C CYS A 221 11.49 -1.06 -28.01
N GLU A 222 12.36 -0.83 -28.99
CA GLU A 222 11.99 -0.56 -30.39
C GLU A 222 11.77 -1.82 -31.22
N ASP A 223 11.86 -3.01 -30.62
CA ASP A 223 11.67 -4.27 -31.33
C ASP A 223 10.29 -4.30 -32.01
N PRO A 224 10.23 -4.32 -33.36
CA PRO A 224 8.97 -4.35 -34.09
C PRO A 224 8.17 -5.64 -33.86
N LEU A 225 8.79 -6.70 -33.34
CA LEU A 225 8.16 -7.97 -32.99
C LEU A 225 7.66 -8.02 -31.54
N ALA A 226 8.07 -7.08 -30.69
CA ALA A 226 7.46 -6.92 -29.38
C ALA A 226 5.96 -6.66 -29.55
N PRO A 227 5.08 -7.09 -28.61
CA PRO A 227 3.63 -6.92 -28.71
C PRO A 227 3.27 -5.50 -29.17
N ARG A 228 2.85 -5.39 -30.43
CA ARG A 228 2.54 -4.11 -31.06
C ARG A 228 1.22 -3.60 -30.53
N ALA A 229 1.25 -2.38 -30.02
CA ALA A 229 0.06 -1.60 -29.74
C ALA A 229 -0.15 -0.59 -30.87
N PRO A 230 -1.37 -0.10 -31.09
CA PRO A 230 -1.62 1.11 -31.86
C PRO A 230 -0.91 2.37 -31.31
N ALA A 231 -0.27 2.31 -30.13
CA ALA A 231 0.53 3.40 -29.56
C ALA A 231 1.90 3.58 -30.25
N GLY A 232 2.29 2.73 -31.20
CA GLY A 232 3.49 2.94 -32.03
C GLY A 232 4.83 2.64 -31.33
N ALA A 233 5.84 3.49 -31.56
CA ALA A 233 7.24 3.31 -31.14
C ALA A 233 7.41 3.45 -29.61
N CYS A 234 8.55 2.99 -29.07
CA CYS A 234 8.84 3.07 -27.63
C CYS A 234 8.51 4.44 -27.01
N PRO A 235 9.01 5.60 -27.51
CA PRO A 235 8.81 6.90 -26.85
C PRO A 235 7.33 7.28 -26.68
N GLN A 236 6.45 6.79 -27.55
CA GLN A 236 5.02 7.08 -27.51
C GLN A 236 4.30 6.40 -26.34
N LEU A 237 4.88 5.37 -25.73
CA LEU A 237 4.32 4.72 -24.53
C LEU A 237 4.31 5.64 -23.30
N ALA A 238 5.03 6.76 -23.35
CA ALA A 238 5.05 7.80 -22.31
C ALA A 238 4.34 9.09 -22.74
N ASP A 239 3.66 9.10 -23.89
CA ASP A 239 2.94 10.28 -24.38
C ASP A 239 1.63 10.49 -23.59
N PRO A 240 1.50 11.58 -22.81
CA PRO A 240 0.27 11.84 -22.08
C PRO A 240 -0.95 12.01 -23.00
N ALA A 241 -0.77 12.45 -24.25
CA ALA A 241 -1.86 12.63 -25.20
C ALA A 241 -2.53 11.30 -25.57
N LEU A 242 -1.79 10.18 -25.55
CA LEU A 242 -2.32 8.84 -25.83
C LEU A 242 -3.06 8.22 -24.63
N SER A 243 -3.05 8.90 -23.47
CA SER A 243 -3.67 8.43 -22.23
C SER A 243 -5.01 9.12 -21.90
N THR A 244 -5.39 10.14 -22.67
CA THR A 244 -6.60 10.95 -22.45
C THR A 244 -7.86 10.14 -22.72
N GLU A 245 -7.91 9.47 -23.87
CA GLU A 245 -9.02 8.61 -24.27
C GLU A 245 -8.98 7.25 -23.56
N LEU A 246 -10.12 6.85 -22.99
CA LEU A 246 -10.20 5.62 -22.18
C LEU A 246 -9.75 4.37 -22.95
N SER A 247 -10.18 4.21 -24.19
CA SER A 247 -9.83 3.04 -25.01
C SER A 247 -8.34 2.98 -25.32
N GLN A 248 -7.73 4.12 -25.68
CA GLN A 248 -6.30 4.24 -25.97
C GLN A 248 -5.46 3.99 -24.71
N ARG A 249 -5.85 4.59 -23.58
CA ARG A 249 -5.23 4.36 -22.27
C ARG A 249 -5.22 2.87 -21.91
N GLN A 250 -6.32 2.16 -22.12
CA GLN A 250 -6.39 0.73 -21.82
C GLN A 250 -5.49 -0.12 -22.74
N ILE A 251 -5.39 0.24 -24.02
CA ILE A 251 -4.47 -0.41 -24.94
C ILE A 251 -3.01 -0.18 -24.51
N MET A 252 -2.67 1.05 -24.13
CA MET A 252 -1.33 1.39 -23.64
C MET A 252 -0.99 0.63 -22.36
N ARG A 253 -1.91 0.57 -21.38
CA ARG A 253 -1.73 -0.20 -20.13
C ARG A 253 -1.45 -1.68 -20.40
N ARG A 254 -2.23 -2.32 -21.28
CA ARG A 254 -1.99 -3.72 -21.70
C ARG A 254 -0.60 -3.91 -22.29
N THR A 255 -0.23 -3.02 -23.19
CA THR A 255 1.07 -3.07 -23.89
C THR A 255 2.23 -2.96 -22.92
N LEU A 256 2.16 -2.02 -21.99
CA LEU A 256 3.17 -1.82 -20.97
C LEU A 256 3.26 -3.03 -20.03
N ALA A 257 2.12 -3.60 -19.62
CA ALA A 257 2.08 -4.81 -18.82
C ALA A 257 2.66 -6.03 -19.54
N ASP A 258 2.34 -6.23 -20.82
CA ASP A 258 2.86 -7.32 -21.65
C ASP A 258 4.37 -7.21 -21.82
N ARG A 259 4.87 -6.00 -22.13
CA ARG A 259 6.32 -5.72 -22.25
C ARG A 259 7.04 -5.95 -20.93
N PHE A 260 6.50 -5.44 -19.82
CA PHE A 260 7.09 -5.65 -18.49
C PHE A 260 7.14 -7.14 -18.12
N GLY A 261 6.04 -7.87 -18.39
CA GLY A 261 5.93 -9.30 -18.11
C GLY A 261 6.84 -10.17 -18.98
N ALA A 262 7.08 -9.78 -20.24
CA ALA A 262 8.00 -10.48 -21.14
C ALA A 262 9.46 -10.43 -20.67
N ILE A 263 9.84 -9.35 -19.97
CA ILE A 263 11.21 -9.14 -19.51
C ILE A 263 11.45 -9.71 -18.11
N THR A 264 10.48 -9.53 -17.21
CA THR A 264 10.70 -9.78 -15.78
C THR A 264 10.22 -11.13 -15.29
N ASP A 265 9.30 -11.78 -16.01
CA ASP A 265 8.46 -12.90 -15.55
C ASP A 265 7.66 -12.67 -14.24
N LEU A 266 7.79 -11.48 -13.66
CA LEU A 266 6.97 -10.93 -12.59
C LEU A 266 5.61 -10.54 -13.17
N ARG A 267 4.88 -11.52 -13.68
CA ARG A 267 3.45 -11.36 -13.84
C ARG A 267 2.89 -11.31 -12.43
N ALA A 268 2.10 -10.29 -12.12
CA ALA A 268 1.28 -10.31 -10.93
C ALA A 268 0.28 -11.48 -11.05
N ARG A 269 0.67 -12.65 -10.53
CA ARG A 269 -0.17 -13.85 -10.63
C ARG A 269 -1.52 -13.58 -9.94
N ARG A 270 -2.58 -14.20 -10.49
CA ARG A 270 -3.90 -14.26 -9.85
C ARG A 270 -3.80 -14.91 -8.48
#